data_AF-A0A6G3WQN9-F1
#
_entry.id   AF-A0A6G3WQN9-F1
#
_cell.length_a   1.000
_cell.length_b   1.000
_cell.length_c   1.000
_cell.angle_alpha   90.00
_cell.angle_beta   90.00
_cell.angle_gamma   90.00
#
_symmetry.space_group_name_H-M   'P 1'
#
loop_
_entity.id
_entity.type
_entity.pdbx_description
1 polymer ?
#
loop_
_entity_poly.entity_id
_entity_poly.type
_entity_poly.pdbx_seq_one_letter_code
_entity_poly.pdbx_strand_id
1 'polypeptide(L)'
;RGRAVVVATGFNHTPRIPDWPGRDTFTGELLHAAAYRNPAPYAGRDVLVVGIGNTGAEIAADLAEGGASRVRIAVRTVPHIVRRSTAGWPAQATGILVRRLPVRLVDRAGAVMSRISVPDLA
;
A
#
# COMPACT_ATOMS: atom_id res chain seq x y z
N ARG A 1 -27.60 32.10 -9.35
CA ARG A 1 -26.16 32.17 -9.00
C ARG A 1 -26.02 31.88 -7.51
N GLY A 2 -25.25 30.86 -7.12
CA GLY A 2 -24.95 30.61 -5.71
C GLY A 2 -23.98 31.66 -5.18
N ARG A 3 -24.11 32.04 -3.89
CA ARG A 3 -23.20 33.01 -3.24
C ARG A 3 -21.87 32.37 -2.83
N ALA A 4 -21.80 31.04 -2.76
CA ALA A 4 -20.60 30.28 -2.45
C ALA A 4 -20.62 28.92 -3.18
N VAL A 5 -19.44 28.34 -3.39
CA VAL A 5 -19.23 27.00 -3.96
C VAL A 5 -18.24 26.26 -3.06
N VAL A 6 -18.53 24.99 -2.76
CA VAL A 6 -17.62 24.08 -2.03
C VAL A 6 -17.17 22.99 -2.98
N VAL A 7 -15.85 22.81 -3.11
CA VAL A 7 -15.25 21.74 -3.93
C VAL A 7 -14.81 20.60 -3.01
N ALA A 8 -15.56 19.50 -3.06
CA ALA A 8 -15.34 18.31 -2.23
C ALA A 8 -15.20 17.04 -3.10
N THR A 9 -14.47 17.12 -4.21
CA THR A 9 -14.37 16.06 -5.23
C THR A 9 -13.45 14.89 -4.84
N GLY A 10 -12.71 15.02 -3.74
CA GLY A 10 -11.76 14.01 -3.27
C GLY A 10 -10.46 13.95 -4.09
N PHE A 11 -9.35 13.69 -3.41
CA PHE A 11 -8.01 13.68 -4.03
C PHE A 11 -7.74 12.38 -4.82
N ASN A 12 -8.27 11.25 -4.36
CA ASN A 12 -7.95 9.91 -4.87
C ASN A 12 -9.04 9.33 -5.80
N HIS A 13 -9.62 10.14 -6.68
CA HIS A 13 -10.72 9.70 -7.55
C HIS A 13 -10.28 9.27 -8.96
N THR A 14 -9.14 9.77 -9.45
CA THR A 14 -8.66 9.51 -10.82
C THR A 14 -7.57 8.43 -10.82
N PRO A 15 -7.81 7.26 -11.43
CA PRO A 15 -6.80 6.23 -11.60
C PRO A 15 -5.60 6.72 -12.41
N ARG A 16 -4.40 6.30 -11.99
CA ARG A 16 -3.17 6.51 -12.78
C ARG A 16 -2.61 5.14 -13.14
N ILE A 17 -2.73 4.78 -14.42
CA ILE A 17 -2.07 3.60 -14.96
C ILE A 17 -0.84 4.09 -15.73
N PRO A 18 0.39 3.77 -15.28
CA PRO A 18 1.60 4.12 -16.03
C PRO A 18 1.61 3.48 -17.42
N ASP A 19 2.33 4.11 -18.33
CA ASP A 19 2.66 3.51 -19.61
C ASP A 19 3.92 2.65 -19.45
N TRP A 20 3.79 1.35 -19.67
CA TRP A 20 4.88 0.38 -19.52
C TRP A 20 5.19 -0.25 -20.87
N PRO A 21 6.48 -0.45 -21.21
CA PRO A 21 6.84 -1.23 -22.39
C PRO A 21 6.17 -2.62 -22.37
N GLY A 22 5.52 -2.98 -23.47
CA GLY A 22 4.85 -4.28 -23.61
C GLY A 22 3.45 -4.38 -22.99
N ARG A 23 2.89 -3.27 -22.47
CA ARG A 23 1.52 -3.24 -21.92
C ARG A 23 0.47 -3.69 -22.93
N ASP A 24 0.55 -3.22 -24.17
CA ASP A 24 -0.44 -3.51 -25.22
C ASP A 24 -0.36 -4.95 -25.73
N THR A 25 0.79 -5.61 -25.51
CA THR A 25 1.02 -7.01 -25.88
C THR A 25 0.73 -7.98 -24.74
N PHE A 26 0.42 -7.49 -23.54
CA PHE A 26 0.09 -8.34 -22.40
C PHE A 26 -1.28 -8.98 -22.62
N THR A 27 -1.33 -10.31 -22.60
CA THR A 27 -2.54 -11.09 -22.87
C THR A 27 -3.33 -11.44 -21.60
N GLY A 28 -2.77 -11.17 -20.43
CA GLY A 28 -3.45 -11.37 -19.16
C GLY A 28 -4.38 -10.21 -18.80
N GLU A 29 -5.08 -10.37 -17.69
CA GLU A 29 -5.95 -9.33 -17.16
C GLU A 29 -5.13 -8.22 -16.49
N LEU A 30 -5.34 -6.97 -16.92
CA LEU A 30 -4.75 -5.78 -16.31
C LEU A 30 -5.85 -4.93 -15.67
N LEU A 31 -5.81 -4.80 -14.35
CA LEU A 31 -6.80 -4.07 -13.57
C LEU A 31 -6.12 -3.03 -12.67
N HIS A 32 -6.64 -1.80 -12.67
CA HIS A 32 -6.24 -0.80 -11.67
C HIS A 32 -6.94 -1.07 -10.34
N ALA A 33 -6.26 -0.81 -9.21
CA ALA A 33 -6.78 -1.05 -7.87
C ALA A 33 -8.15 -0.38 -7.58
N ALA A 34 -8.47 0.74 -8.23
CA ALA A 34 -9.77 1.41 -8.13
C ALA A 34 -10.97 0.52 -8.56
N ALA A 35 -10.72 -0.48 -9.41
CA ALA A 35 -11.72 -1.44 -9.87
C ALA A 35 -11.69 -2.76 -9.09
N TYR A 36 -10.70 -2.97 -8.21
CA TYR A 36 -10.67 -4.14 -7.33
C TYR A 36 -11.84 -4.08 -6.33
N ARG A 37 -12.43 -5.25 -6.04
CA ARG A 37 -13.59 -5.37 -5.13
C ARG A 37 -13.46 -6.46 -4.09
N ASN A 38 -12.94 -7.63 -4.45
CA ASN A 38 -12.76 -8.78 -3.58
C ASN A 38 -11.84 -9.81 -4.27
N PRO A 39 -11.30 -10.81 -3.54
CA PRO A 39 -10.29 -11.70 -4.09
C PRO A 39 -10.88 -12.89 -4.86
N ALA A 40 -12.18 -13.16 -4.73
CA ALA A 40 -12.82 -14.38 -5.25
C ALA A 40 -12.58 -14.64 -6.76
N PRO A 41 -12.61 -13.62 -7.66
CA PRO A 41 -12.32 -13.83 -9.09
C PRO A 41 -10.89 -14.30 -9.38
N TYR A 42 -9.97 -14.16 -8.43
CA TYR A 42 -8.55 -14.44 -8.57
C TYR A 42 -8.11 -15.74 -7.90
N ALA A 43 -9.05 -16.48 -7.29
CA ALA A 43 -8.76 -17.79 -6.70
C ALA A 43 -8.09 -18.71 -7.73
N GLY A 44 -6.99 -19.35 -7.34
CA GLY A 44 -6.17 -20.21 -8.19
C GLY A 44 -5.29 -19.48 -9.22
N ARG A 45 -5.36 -18.15 -9.34
CA ARG A 45 -4.55 -17.38 -10.32
C ARG A 45 -3.20 -16.95 -9.75
N ASP A 46 -2.21 -16.76 -10.63
CA ASP A 46 -0.93 -16.11 -10.32
C ASP A 46 -1.10 -14.60 -10.57
N VAL A 47 -0.96 -13.79 -9.52
CA VAL A 47 -1.28 -12.36 -9.54
C VAL A 47 -0.05 -11.53 -9.18
N LEU A 48 0.24 -10.51 -10.00
CA LEU A 48 1.24 -9.49 -9.73
C LEU A 48 0.56 -8.18 -9.32
N VAL A 49 0.80 -7.73 -8.09
CA VAL A 49 0.39 -6.42 -7.60
C VAL A 49 1.53 -5.41 -7.85
N VAL A 50 1.25 -4.34 -8.58
CA VAL A 50 2.24 -3.31 -8.89
C VAL A 50 2.12 -2.13 -7.92
N GLY A 51 3.14 -1.94 -7.10
CA GLY A 51 3.20 -0.90 -6.07
C GLY A 51 2.86 -1.41 -4.67
N ILE A 52 3.52 -0.83 -3.66
CA ILE A 52 3.41 -1.21 -2.24
C ILE A 52 3.03 -0.01 -1.35
N GLY A 53 2.12 0.82 -1.85
CA GLY A 53 1.35 1.70 -0.97
C GLY A 53 0.33 0.90 -0.16
N ASN A 54 -0.40 1.56 0.75
CA ASN A 54 -1.42 0.90 1.59
C ASN A 54 -2.38 0.04 0.76
N THR A 55 -2.92 0.58 -0.33
CA THR A 55 -3.82 -0.16 -1.23
C THR A 55 -3.17 -1.41 -1.82
N GLY A 56 -1.92 -1.32 -2.30
CA GLY A 56 -1.24 -2.47 -2.91
C GLY A 56 -0.92 -3.56 -1.88
N ALA A 57 -0.51 -3.16 -0.66
CA ALA A 57 -0.24 -4.09 0.42
C ALA A 57 -1.52 -4.81 0.90
N GLU A 58 -2.63 -4.08 1.06
CA GLU A 58 -3.92 -4.65 1.46
C GLU A 58 -4.47 -5.60 0.40
N ILE A 59 -4.44 -5.21 -0.89
CA ILE A 59 -4.88 -6.09 -1.99
C ILE A 59 -4.02 -7.34 -2.08
N ALA A 60 -2.71 -7.23 -1.92
CA ALA A 60 -1.82 -8.39 -1.95
C ALA A 60 -2.12 -9.38 -0.81
N ALA A 61 -2.38 -8.87 0.40
CA ALA A 61 -2.80 -9.69 1.54
C ALA A 61 -4.16 -10.35 1.28
N ASP A 62 -5.15 -9.58 0.83
CA ASP A 62 -6.51 -10.07 0.54
C ASP A 62 -6.51 -11.15 -0.57
N LEU A 63 -5.68 -11.00 -1.60
CA LEU A 63 -5.50 -12.02 -2.65
C LEU A 63 -4.85 -13.30 -2.11
N ALA A 64 -3.85 -13.17 -1.24
CA ALA A 64 -3.17 -14.32 -0.65
C ALA A 64 -4.09 -15.11 0.28
N GLU A 65 -4.89 -14.42 1.10
CA GLU A 65 -5.90 -15.02 1.97
C GLU A 65 -7.10 -15.56 1.18
N GLY A 66 -7.45 -14.89 0.08
CA GLY A 66 -8.57 -15.26 -0.80
C GLY A 66 -8.29 -16.38 -1.79
N GLY A 67 -7.13 -17.05 -1.69
CA GLY A 67 -6.85 -18.29 -2.42
C GLY A 67 -6.24 -18.13 -3.81
N ALA A 68 -5.64 -16.98 -4.13
CA ALA A 68 -4.77 -16.88 -5.30
C ALA A 68 -3.64 -17.91 -5.20
N SER A 69 -3.26 -18.56 -6.32
CA SER A 69 -2.23 -19.61 -6.28
C SER A 69 -0.84 -19.04 -6.02
N ARG A 70 -0.59 -17.81 -6.46
CA ARG A 70 0.64 -17.07 -6.18
C ARG A 70 0.38 -15.58 -6.19
N VAL A 71 0.94 -14.86 -5.23
CA VAL A 71 0.88 -13.39 -5.17
C VAL A 71 2.30 -12.84 -5.13
N ARG A 72 2.60 -11.89 -6.02
CA ARG A 72 3.88 -11.18 -6.08
C ARG A 72 3.62 -9.68 -6.00
N ILE A 73 4.53 -8.93 -5.40
CA ILE A 73 4.47 -7.47 -5.34
C ILE A 73 5.68 -6.89 -6.06
N ALA A 74 5.44 -6.04 -7.07
CA ALA A 74 6.48 -5.26 -7.71
C ALA A 74 6.71 -3.96 -6.95
N VAL A 75 7.92 -3.78 -6.40
CA VAL A 75 8.30 -2.64 -5.57
C VAL A 75 9.41 -1.86 -6.26
N ARG A 76 9.16 -0.58 -6.58
CA ARG A 76 10.20 0.32 -7.09
C ARG A 76 11.03 0.95 -5.97
N THR A 77 10.37 1.33 -4.89
CA THR A 77 10.99 1.99 -3.72
C THR A 77 10.43 1.31 -2.49
N VAL A 78 11.32 0.78 -1.66
CA VAL A 78 10.94 0.03 -0.46
C VAL A 78 10.31 1.01 0.55
N PRO A 79 9.06 0.80 0.98
CA PRO A 79 8.42 1.64 1.97
C PRO A 79 8.91 1.25 3.37
N HIS A 80 8.75 2.16 4.33
CA HIS A 80 8.86 1.79 5.73
C HIS A 80 7.65 0.96 6.15
N ILE A 81 7.88 -0.30 6.46
CA ILE A 81 6.83 -1.21 6.95
C ILE A 81 6.74 -1.03 8.47
N VAL A 82 5.58 -0.58 8.94
CA VAL A 82 5.31 -0.39 10.36
C VAL A 82 4.07 -1.19 10.72
N ARG A 83 4.15 -1.98 11.79
CA ARG A 83 2.97 -2.69 12.31
C ARG A 83 1.92 -1.68 12.76
N ARG A 84 0.65 -1.95 12.44
CA ARG A 84 -0.48 -1.08 12.83
C ARG A 84 -0.56 -0.87 14.35
N SER A 85 -0.25 -1.90 15.11
CA SER A 85 -0.15 -1.88 16.56
C SER A 85 1.00 -2.77 17.03
N THR A 86 1.73 -2.31 18.03
CA THR A 86 2.77 -3.09 18.72
C THR A 86 2.37 -3.21 20.18
N ALA A 87 2.13 -4.44 20.66
CA ALA A 87 1.74 -4.72 22.04
C ALA A 87 0.52 -3.89 22.54
N GLY A 88 -0.47 -3.65 21.68
CA GLY A 88 -1.66 -2.84 22.01
C GLY A 88 -1.49 -1.33 21.82
N TRP A 89 -0.29 -0.86 21.50
CA TRP A 89 -0.01 0.56 21.23
C TRP A 89 -0.15 0.89 19.72
N PRO A 90 -1.03 1.82 19.32
CA PRO A 90 -1.20 2.20 17.92
C PRO A 90 0.00 2.98 17.37
N ALA A 91 0.50 2.62 16.19
CA ALA A 91 1.60 3.34 15.55
C ALA A 91 1.28 4.84 15.31
N GLN A 92 0.00 5.16 15.11
CA GLN A 92 -0.47 6.54 14.96
C GLN A 92 -0.25 7.38 16.23
N ALA A 93 -0.42 6.79 17.41
CA ALA A 93 -0.18 7.49 18.68
C ALA A 93 1.31 7.85 18.81
N THR A 94 2.19 6.91 18.45
CA THR A 94 3.64 7.18 18.36
C THR A 94 3.92 8.30 17.37
N GLY A 95 3.31 8.28 16.18
CA GLY A 95 3.46 9.32 15.16
C GLY A 95 3.07 10.71 15.67
N ILE A 96 1.97 10.83 16.41
CA ILE A 96 1.54 12.10 17.03
C ILE A 96 2.55 12.57 18.08
N LEU A 97 3.02 11.65 18.93
CA LEU A 97 3.97 11.94 20.01
C LEU A 97 5.29 12.49 19.45
N VAL A 98 5.78 11.90 18.35
CA VAL A 98 7.08 12.26 17.76
C VAL A 98 7.00 13.37 16.72
N ARG A 99 5.81 13.89 16.38
CA ARG A 99 5.62 14.83 15.26
C ARG A 99 6.44 16.13 15.34
N ARG A 100 6.85 16.53 16.56
CA ARG A 100 7.63 17.76 16.81
C ARG A 100 9.13 17.50 16.96
N LEU A 101 9.56 16.24 16.94
CA LEU A 101 10.97 15.89 17.06
C LEU A 101 11.69 16.11 15.72
N PRO A 102 13.01 16.38 15.75
CA PRO A 102 13.80 16.46 14.53
C PRO A 102 13.75 15.14 13.75
N VAL A 103 13.50 15.22 12.43
CA VAL A 103 13.34 14.06 11.54
C VAL A 103 14.49 13.06 11.66
N ARG A 104 15.74 13.52 11.77
CA ARG A 104 16.92 12.66 11.93
C ARG A 104 16.86 11.74 13.16
N LEU A 105 16.21 12.20 14.22
CA LEU A 105 16.09 11.47 15.48
C LEU A 105 14.99 10.41 15.37
N VAL A 106 13.87 10.78 14.72
CA VAL A 106 12.76 9.88 14.41
C VAL A 106 13.19 8.78 13.45
N ASP A 107 13.96 9.11 12.40
CA ASP A 107 14.43 8.14 11.41
C ASP A 107 15.39 7.12 12.04
N ARG A 108 16.30 7.56 12.91
CA ARG A 108 17.18 6.65 13.65
C ARG A 108 16.40 5.70 14.56
N ALA A 109 15.43 6.23 15.31
CA ALA A 109 14.57 5.41 16.17
C ALA A 109 13.72 4.44 15.34
N GLY A 110 13.20 4.89 14.20
CA GLY A 110 12.45 4.07 13.25
C GLY A 110 13.26 2.92 12.68
N ALA A 111 14.53 3.16 12.31
CA ALA A 111 15.42 2.12 11.81
C ALA A 111 15.67 1.00 12.84
N VAL A 112 15.88 1.38 14.11
CA VAL A 112 16.04 0.40 15.20
C VAL A 112 14.74 -0.37 15.43
N MET A 113 13.60 0.32 15.47
CA MET A 113 12.29 -0.31 15.68
C MET A 113 11.92 -1.28 14.54
N SER A 114 12.28 -0.94 13.30
CA SER A 114 12.09 -1.80 12.12
C SER A 114 12.83 -3.13 12.27
N ARG A 115 14.11 -3.08 12.67
CA ARG A 115 14.93 -4.29 12.90
C ARG A 115 14.38 -5.18 14.01
N ILE A 116 13.78 -4.59 15.04
CA ILE A 116 13.21 -5.35 16.16
C ILE A 116 11.84 -5.95 15.77
N SER A 117 11.03 -5.22 15.01
CA SER A 117 9.63 -5.59 14.76
C SER A 117 9.44 -6.48 13.52
N VAL A 118 10.33 -6.36 12.54
CA VAL A 118 10.30 -7.06 11.25
C VAL A 118 11.75 -7.32 10.77
N PRO A 119 12.52 -8.16 11.48
CA PRO A 119 13.95 -8.36 11.19
C PRO A 119 14.21 -8.90 9.78
N ASP A 120 13.31 -9.71 9.23
CA ASP A 120 13.46 -10.31 7.90
C ASP A 120 13.26 -9.30 6.75
N LEU A 121 12.79 -8.08 7.05
CA LEU A 121 12.49 -7.03 6.08
C LEU A 121 13.31 -5.74 6.30
N ALA A 122 14.25 -5.74 7.27
CA ALA A 122 14.96 -4.55 7.76
C ALA A 122 16.46 -4.53 7.40
#